data_AF-A0A1Q3V0D7-F1
#
_entry.id   AF-A0A1Q3V0D7-F1
#
_cell.length_a   1.000
_cell.length_b   1.000
_cell.length_c   1.000
_cell.angle_alpha   90.00
_cell.angle_beta   90.00
_cell.angle_gamma   90.00
#
_symmetry.space_group_name_H-M   'P 1'
#
loop_
_entity.id
_entity.type
_entity.pdbx_description
1 polymer ?
#
loop_
_entity_poly.entity_id
_entity_poly.type
_entity_poly.pdbx_seq_one_letter_code
_entity_poly.pdbx_strand_id
1 'polypeptide(L)'
;MSGTLNGGGSAGGGTFSIANGQIYAPDGSLFQARGINVYDYQMQDANQILANFPGLNFIRLAIYDYQDPSVYQSFVNTMTSNGVVVEFEDHMTSNGSNSGGAQGWAFSGSHLDQELSWYSSVASAYANNPLVWFGTNNEPPTDGLSYWQQATYDAIRNTGNSAPILLELPGGGVPSMMNGGNGLDPSVYAAMNNVIWDVHYYGWAPGYSSDPQTVYGTLAGLVQGAQQIGSANGTMPVIIGEYGPSTDGVNTDPNADMIIQAVQQSGAISGAVAWAWSTYMNDNLTDGYGNLSSFGQQVANWIAGGPGSVAAGSYGNSSGGTLGNEAVYTPVASGQDSSTATTAAQVDPSTGNVTISASQISTAVTSGDHMVFVSGNNNTIALSGGNDMISDRGWGNTYVVPQAGNGWIGFDSNILNSGDTLDLRSALAATDWNGSADMLPAYLGMWGNGSSSTLTISSTAWGSTSAIATIAGADGTDLNTLLAHAIT
;
A
#
# COMPACT_ATOMS: atom_id res chain seq x y z
N MET A 1 -25.82 19.34 10.24
CA MET A 1 -26.73 18.25 10.65
C MET A 1 -25.96 17.35 11.58
N SER A 2 -26.19 17.46 12.89
CA SER A 2 -25.49 16.68 13.91
C SER A 2 -26.21 15.35 14.08
N GLY A 3 -25.68 14.30 13.43
CA GLY A 3 -26.11 12.93 13.65
C GLY A 3 -25.42 12.39 14.90
N THR A 4 -26.12 12.41 16.03
CA THR A 4 -25.66 11.76 17.25
C THR A 4 -25.62 10.26 17.02
N LEU A 5 -24.42 9.68 16.90
CA LEU A 5 -24.20 8.23 16.91
C LEU A 5 -24.49 7.71 18.33
N ASN A 6 -25.77 7.46 18.59
CA ASN A 6 -26.24 6.89 19.85
C ASN A 6 -26.25 5.36 19.70
N GLY A 7 -25.05 4.77 19.78
CA GLY A 7 -24.82 3.34 19.70
C GLY A 7 -23.98 2.87 20.89
N GLY A 8 -24.47 3.09 22.11
CA GLY A 8 -23.90 2.51 23.33
C GLY A 8 -24.14 1.00 23.42
N GLY A 9 -23.56 0.25 22.48
CA GLY A 9 -23.31 -1.18 22.67
C GLY A 9 -22.19 -1.31 23.68
N SER A 10 -22.41 -2.07 24.75
CA SER A 10 -21.34 -2.48 25.65
C SER A 10 -20.26 -3.15 24.79
N ALA A 11 -19.12 -2.48 24.59
CA ALA A 11 -17.95 -3.08 23.97
C ALA A 11 -17.73 -4.42 24.68
N GLY A 12 -17.85 -5.53 23.96
CA GLY A 12 -17.36 -6.80 24.47
C GLY A 12 -15.93 -6.55 24.91
N GLY A 13 -15.53 -7.01 26.10
CA GLY A 13 -14.19 -6.79 26.66
C GLY A 13 -13.08 -7.51 25.88
N GLY A 14 -13.19 -7.59 24.56
CA GLY A 14 -12.19 -8.11 23.65
C GLY A 14 -11.05 -7.12 23.44
N THR A 15 -9.94 -7.64 22.98
CA THR A 15 -8.75 -6.89 22.57
C THR A 15 -8.63 -6.95 21.06
N PHE A 16 -7.80 -6.08 20.48
CA PHE A 16 -7.37 -6.29 19.11
C PHE A 16 -6.62 -7.62 18.99
N SER A 17 -6.75 -8.27 17.84
CA SER A 17 -6.04 -9.52 17.55
C SER A 17 -5.45 -9.51 16.16
N ILE A 18 -4.29 -10.14 16.00
CA ILE A 18 -3.66 -10.38 14.71
C ILE A 18 -3.92 -11.82 14.27
N ALA A 19 -4.27 -12.00 13.00
CA ALA A 19 -4.28 -13.31 12.37
C ALA A 19 -4.06 -13.19 10.86
N ASN A 20 -3.14 -14.00 10.32
CA ASN A 20 -2.94 -14.19 8.88
C ASN A 20 -2.79 -12.87 8.08
N GLY A 21 -1.95 -11.96 8.56
CA GLY A 21 -1.66 -10.70 7.88
C GLY A 21 -2.75 -9.63 8.03
N GLN A 22 -3.69 -9.82 8.97
CA GLN A 22 -4.80 -8.90 9.21
C GLN A 22 -4.91 -8.52 10.69
N ILE A 23 -5.46 -7.33 10.92
CA ILE A 23 -5.76 -6.78 12.25
C ILE A 23 -7.27 -6.86 12.45
N TYR A 24 -7.70 -7.41 13.58
CA TYR A 24 -9.10 -7.48 13.96
C TYR A 24 -9.36 -6.60 15.19
N ALA A 25 -10.38 -5.75 15.10
CA ALA A 25 -10.86 -4.93 16.21
C ALA A 25 -11.51 -5.80 17.31
N PRO A 26 -11.73 -5.26 18.52
CA PRO A 26 -12.37 -5.99 19.63
C PRO A 26 -13.74 -6.59 19.32
N ASP A 27 -14.47 -6.04 18.33
CA ASP A 27 -15.75 -6.55 17.86
C ASP A 27 -15.62 -7.65 16.77
N GLY A 28 -14.39 -8.01 16.41
CA GLY A 28 -14.06 -9.00 15.38
C GLY A 28 -14.09 -8.45 13.96
N SER A 29 -14.35 -7.15 13.76
CA SER A 29 -14.27 -6.52 12.43
C SER A 29 -12.82 -6.35 11.99
N LEU A 30 -12.58 -6.29 10.68
CA LEU A 30 -11.27 -5.95 10.14
C LEU A 30 -10.95 -4.50 10.48
N PHE A 31 -9.79 -4.27 11.10
CA PHE A 31 -9.27 -2.95 11.38
C PHE A 31 -8.25 -2.56 10.32
N GLN A 32 -8.45 -1.38 9.71
CA GLN A 32 -7.47 -0.76 8.83
C GLN A 32 -7.07 0.60 9.44
N ALA A 33 -5.79 0.77 9.79
CA ALA A 33 -5.30 2.02 10.34
C ALA A 33 -5.38 3.14 9.30
N ARG A 34 -5.98 4.26 9.69
CA ARG A 34 -6.13 5.48 8.91
C ARG A 34 -5.78 6.63 9.84
N GLY A 35 -4.50 6.98 9.85
CA GLY A 35 -3.94 7.80 10.89
C GLY A 35 -3.08 8.95 10.42
N ILE A 36 -2.63 9.70 11.42
CA ILE A 36 -1.60 10.73 11.30
C ILE A 36 -0.60 10.59 12.45
N ASN A 37 0.63 11.06 12.21
CA ASN A 37 1.64 11.21 13.24
C ASN A 37 1.46 12.53 13.99
N VAL A 38 1.65 12.50 15.30
CA VAL A 38 1.56 13.66 16.19
C VAL A 38 2.78 13.66 17.09
N TYR A 39 3.44 14.80 17.22
CA TYR A 39 4.53 14.93 18.18
C TYR A 39 3.95 15.05 19.60
N ASP A 40 4.62 14.47 20.59
CA ASP A 40 4.22 14.55 22.01
C ASP A 40 3.95 15.99 22.52
N TYR A 41 4.73 16.97 22.09
CA TYR A 41 4.55 18.38 22.45
C TYR A 41 3.35 19.06 21.76
N GLN A 42 2.58 18.35 20.93
CA GLN A 42 1.37 18.83 20.24
C GLN A 42 0.09 18.15 20.72
N MET A 43 0.17 17.33 21.77
CA MET A 43 -0.99 16.64 22.35
C MET A 43 -2.13 17.59 22.77
N GLN A 44 -1.86 18.86 23.04
CA GLN A 44 -2.92 19.84 23.33
C GLN A 44 -3.90 20.04 22.16
N ASP A 45 -3.54 19.66 20.94
CA ASP A 45 -4.33 19.89 19.73
C ASP A 45 -5.36 18.77 19.45
N ALA A 46 -5.54 17.82 20.38
CA ALA A 46 -6.38 16.62 20.18
C ALA A 46 -7.77 16.93 19.58
N ASN A 47 -8.47 17.94 20.11
CA ASN A 47 -9.81 18.31 19.62
C ASN A 47 -9.76 18.90 18.21
N GLN A 48 -8.71 19.64 17.88
CA GLN A 48 -8.54 20.23 16.55
C GLN A 48 -8.21 19.13 15.53
N ILE A 49 -7.35 18.19 15.89
CA ILE A 49 -7.03 17.00 15.07
C ILE A 49 -8.33 16.24 14.75
N LEU A 50 -9.14 15.91 15.76
CA LEU A 50 -10.41 15.20 15.55
C LEU A 50 -11.39 15.98 14.67
N ALA A 51 -11.41 17.31 14.78
CA ALA A 51 -12.26 18.16 13.94
C ALA A 51 -11.81 18.19 12.47
N ASN A 52 -10.49 18.18 12.24
CA ASN A 52 -9.90 18.29 10.91
C ASN A 52 -9.84 16.96 10.16
N PHE A 53 -9.79 15.82 10.86
CA PHE A 53 -9.73 14.48 10.28
C PHE A 53 -10.96 13.65 10.64
N PRO A 54 -12.14 13.94 10.06
CA PRO A 54 -13.33 13.14 10.32
C PRO A 54 -13.12 11.70 9.82
N GLY A 55 -13.33 10.72 10.70
CA GLY A 55 -13.09 9.30 10.42
C GLY A 55 -11.71 8.79 10.82
N LEU A 56 -10.86 9.64 11.42
CA LEU A 56 -9.57 9.25 12.00
C LEU A 56 -9.80 8.08 12.98
N ASN A 57 -8.99 7.03 12.88
CA ASN A 57 -9.08 5.87 13.77
C ASN A 57 -7.73 5.43 14.37
N PHE A 58 -6.64 6.12 14.01
CA PHE A 58 -5.30 5.80 14.46
C PHE A 58 -4.45 7.07 14.64
N ILE A 59 -3.68 7.14 15.71
CA ILE A 59 -2.64 8.13 15.96
C ILE A 59 -1.37 7.38 16.31
N ARG A 60 -0.28 7.73 15.64
CA ARG A 60 1.10 7.45 16.09
C ARG A 60 1.61 8.65 16.84
N LEU A 61 1.88 8.48 18.13
CA LEU A 61 2.36 9.53 19.01
C LEU A 61 3.88 9.39 19.16
N ALA A 62 4.63 10.25 18.47
CA ALA A 62 6.07 10.27 18.48
C ALA A 62 6.60 10.86 19.81
N ILE A 63 7.25 10.01 20.61
CA ILE A 63 7.75 10.32 21.95
C ILE A 63 9.23 10.69 21.90
N TYR A 64 9.55 11.94 22.25
CA TYR A 64 10.93 12.44 22.26
C TYR A 64 11.50 12.56 23.68
N ASP A 65 10.68 12.28 24.69
CA ASP A 65 11.08 12.27 26.10
C ASP A 65 10.27 11.22 26.88
N TYR A 66 10.94 10.39 27.66
CA TYR A 66 10.31 9.34 28.48
C TYR A 66 9.64 9.93 29.72
N GLN A 67 8.46 10.51 29.52
CA GLN A 67 7.68 11.13 30.58
C GLN A 67 6.81 10.12 31.33
N ASP A 68 6.36 10.50 32.52
CA ASP A 68 5.40 9.70 33.29
C ASP A 68 4.10 9.51 32.49
N PRO A 69 3.48 8.31 32.50
CA PRO A 69 2.27 8.02 31.74
C PRO A 69 1.12 9.02 31.96
N SER A 70 1.05 9.67 33.13
CA SER A 70 0.03 10.67 33.44
C SER A 70 0.08 11.92 32.55
N VAL A 71 1.23 12.23 31.95
CA VAL A 71 1.35 13.38 31.03
C VAL A 71 0.52 13.17 29.76
N TYR A 72 0.45 11.93 29.26
CA TYR A 72 -0.29 11.58 28.05
C TYR A 72 -1.80 11.39 28.29
N GLN A 73 -2.24 11.34 29.56
CA GLN A 73 -3.57 10.87 29.92
C GLN A 73 -4.71 11.69 29.30
N SER A 74 -4.58 13.02 29.24
CA SER A 74 -5.62 13.87 28.64
C SER A 74 -5.76 13.60 27.13
N PHE A 75 -4.64 13.42 26.44
CA PHE A 75 -4.63 13.11 25.01
C PHE A 75 -5.23 11.75 24.73
N VAL A 76 -4.72 10.72 25.42
CA VAL A 76 -5.21 9.33 25.31
C VAL A 76 -6.70 9.26 25.59
N ASN A 77 -7.19 9.88 26.67
CA ASN A 77 -8.62 9.88 26.98
C ASN A 77 -9.44 10.54 25.88
N THR A 78 -8.96 11.67 25.33
CA THR A 78 -9.66 12.37 24.25
C THR A 78 -9.75 11.50 23.00
N MET A 79 -8.62 10.95 22.53
CA MET A 79 -8.57 10.11 21.33
C MET A 79 -9.36 8.82 21.50
N THR A 80 -9.11 8.06 22.57
CA THR A 80 -9.76 6.75 22.78
C THR A 80 -11.26 6.88 23.07
N SER A 81 -11.73 7.98 23.66
CA SER A 81 -13.18 8.26 23.78
C SER A 81 -13.87 8.50 22.43
N ASN A 82 -13.11 8.82 21.38
CA ASN A 82 -13.57 8.95 20.00
C ASN A 82 -13.27 7.69 19.15
N GLY A 83 -12.88 6.58 19.78
CA GLY A 83 -12.60 5.32 19.08
C GLY A 83 -11.28 5.32 18.30
N VAL A 84 -10.39 6.28 18.57
CA VAL A 84 -9.07 6.39 17.93
C VAL A 84 -8.06 5.57 18.73
N VAL A 85 -7.33 4.68 18.04
CA VAL A 85 -6.15 4.00 18.59
C VAL A 85 -5.03 5.03 18.77
N VAL A 86 -4.38 5.02 19.93
CA VAL A 86 -3.15 5.79 20.18
C VAL A 86 -2.01 4.80 20.37
N GLU A 87 -1.07 4.83 19.43
CA GLU A 87 0.15 4.06 19.45
C GLU A 87 1.29 4.94 19.98
N PHE A 88 2.00 4.44 21.00
CA PHE A 88 3.14 5.12 21.60
C PHE A 88 4.44 4.63 21.00
N GLU A 89 5.22 5.54 20.43
CA GLU A 89 6.47 5.18 19.80
C GLU A 89 7.65 6.01 20.31
N ASP A 90 8.75 5.34 20.61
CA ASP A 90 10.01 6.00 20.96
C ASP A 90 10.72 6.61 19.73
N HIS A 91 10.92 7.92 19.74
CA HIS A 91 11.68 8.67 18.73
C HIS A 91 13.09 9.10 19.19
N MET A 92 13.55 8.63 20.35
CA MET A 92 14.90 8.94 20.82
C MET A 92 15.94 8.08 20.10
N THR A 93 17.06 8.67 19.70
CA THR A 93 18.16 7.92 19.10
C THR A 93 19.34 7.79 20.06
N SER A 94 20.14 6.74 19.89
CA SER A 94 21.23 6.42 20.83
C SER A 94 22.37 7.45 20.80
N ASN A 95 22.43 8.25 19.73
CA ASN A 95 23.42 9.31 19.57
C ASN A 95 22.94 10.67 20.14
N GLY A 96 21.73 10.71 20.74
CA GLY A 96 21.12 11.91 21.29
C GLY A 96 20.47 12.83 20.25
N SER A 97 20.33 12.39 19.00
CA SER A 97 19.58 13.11 17.95
C SER A 97 18.11 12.67 17.96
N ASN A 98 17.27 13.48 17.32
CA ASN A 98 15.83 13.25 17.18
C ASN A 98 15.48 13.15 15.69
N SER A 99 16.08 12.21 14.95
CA SER A 99 16.10 12.27 13.48
C SER A 99 15.94 10.95 12.73
N GLY A 100 15.47 9.87 13.36
CA GLY A 100 15.23 8.59 12.68
C GLY A 100 16.42 8.09 11.83
N GLY A 101 16.15 7.28 10.80
CA GLY A 101 17.02 7.02 9.66
C GLY A 101 18.12 5.98 9.88
N ALA A 102 17.85 4.93 10.66
CA ALA A 102 18.84 3.92 11.07
C ALA A 102 20.03 4.52 11.83
N GLN A 103 19.85 5.68 12.46
CA GLN A 103 20.91 6.37 13.16
C GLN A 103 21.18 5.71 14.52
N GLY A 104 22.46 5.67 14.89
CA GLY A 104 22.88 5.18 16.20
C GLY A 104 23.13 3.67 16.25
N TRP A 105 22.86 3.08 17.40
CA TRP A 105 23.04 1.66 17.71
C TRP A 105 21.86 1.17 18.55
N ALA A 106 21.54 -0.12 18.45
CA ALA A 106 20.50 -0.71 19.26
C ALA A 106 20.77 -0.48 20.75
N PHE A 107 19.78 -0.03 21.51
CA PHE A 107 20.00 0.36 22.90
C PHE A 107 20.53 -0.82 23.72
N SER A 108 21.46 -0.51 24.63
CA SER A 108 22.02 -1.47 25.58
C SER A 108 22.38 -0.76 26.89
N GLY A 109 22.61 -1.54 27.94
CA GLY A 109 22.94 -1.01 29.26
C GLY A 109 21.89 -0.01 29.76
N SER A 110 22.33 1.13 30.27
CA SER A 110 21.44 2.12 30.89
C SER A 110 20.43 2.76 29.93
N HIS A 111 20.73 2.87 28.63
CA HIS A 111 19.76 3.40 27.65
C HIS A 111 18.60 2.43 27.48
N LEU A 112 18.91 1.14 27.32
CA LEU A 112 17.90 0.09 27.22
C LEU A 112 17.10 0.00 28.52
N ASP A 113 17.75 0.00 29.68
CA ASP A 113 17.06 -0.05 30.97
C ASP A 113 16.05 1.10 31.14
N GLN A 114 16.41 2.31 30.66
CA GLN A 114 15.55 3.49 30.73
C GLN A 114 14.32 3.34 29.82
N GLU A 115 14.53 2.94 28.56
CA GLU A 115 13.46 2.70 27.59
C GLU A 115 12.50 1.59 28.06
N LEU A 116 13.03 0.44 28.48
CA LEU A 116 12.22 -0.69 28.94
C LEU A 116 11.43 -0.33 30.20
N SER A 117 12.00 0.49 31.09
CA SER A 117 11.28 1.01 32.26
C SER A 117 10.13 1.92 31.86
N TRP A 118 10.34 2.79 30.86
CA TRP A 118 9.29 3.66 30.33
C TRP A 118 8.17 2.85 29.66
N TYR A 119 8.47 1.94 28.73
CA TYR A 119 7.47 1.06 28.11
C TYR A 119 6.68 0.26 29.16
N SER A 120 7.36 -0.31 30.16
CA SER A 120 6.70 -1.03 31.25
C SER A 120 5.73 -0.13 32.04
N SER A 121 6.10 1.14 32.26
CA SER A 121 5.26 2.10 32.98
C SER A 121 4.01 2.49 32.18
N VAL A 122 4.17 2.80 30.88
CA VAL A 122 3.05 3.16 29.98
C VAL A 122 2.14 1.94 29.79
N ALA A 123 2.71 0.77 29.54
CA ALA A 123 1.96 -0.47 29.36
C ALA A 123 1.15 -0.85 30.60
N SER A 124 1.70 -0.66 31.79
CA SER A 124 0.97 -0.86 33.06
C SER A 124 -0.15 0.16 33.26
N ALA A 125 0.11 1.44 32.96
CA ALA A 125 -0.87 2.51 33.14
C ALA A 125 -2.10 2.33 32.23
N TYR A 126 -1.89 1.82 31.01
CA TYR A 126 -2.93 1.68 30.00
C TYR A 126 -3.34 0.22 29.72
N ALA A 127 -2.98 -0.73 30.59
CA ALA A 127 -3.24 -2.17 30.39
C ALA A 127 -4.71 -2.55 30.11
N ASN A 128 -5.65 -1.73 30.60
CA ASN A 128 -7.10 -1.94 30.43
C ASN A 128 -7.70 -1.13 29.27
N ASN A 129 -6.90 -0.42 28.48
CA ASN A 129 -7.36 0.35 27.34
C ASN A 129 -6.93 -0.34 26.03
N PRO A 130 -7.83 -1.05 25.33
CA PRO A 130 -7.48 -1.78 24.11
C PRO A 130 -7.14 -0.85 22.93
N LEU A 131 -7.42 0.45 23.05
CA LEU A 131 -7.08 1.48 22.05
C LEU A 131 -5.72 2.13 22.35
N VAL A 132 -4.93 1.61 23.30
CA VAL A 132 -3.53 2.04 23.50
C VAL A 132 -2.60 0.94 23.02
N TRP A 133 -1.84 1.23 21.96
CA TRP A 133 -0.88 0.33 21.34
C TRP A 133 0.54 0.87 21.54
N PHE A 134 1.53 0.13 21.06
CA PHE A 134 2.96 0.47 21.21
C PHE A 134 3.66 0.25 19.87
N GLY A 135 4.58 1.13 19.53
CA GLY A 135 5.61 0.91 18.52
C GLY A 135 6.95 0.64 19.21
N THR A 136 7.89 0.03 18.51
CA THR A 136 9.29 0.01 18.96
C THR A 136 9.99 1.31 18.56
N ASN A 137 11.27 1.46 18.87
CA ASN A 137 12.04 2.65 18.48
C ASN A 137 11.95 2.93 16.97
N ASN A 138 11.69 4.19 16.62
CA ASN A 138 11.52 4.73 15.27
C ASN A 138 12.76 4.56 14.39
N GLU A 139 12.58 4.01 13.19
CA GLU A 139 13.63 3.83 12.17
C GLU A 139 14.97 3.32 12.74
N PRO A 140 14.98 2.18 13.44
CA PRO A 140 16.10 1.74 14.27
C PRO A 140 17.28 1.25 13.41
N PRO A 141 18.49 1.10 13.97
CA PRO A 141 19.64 0.56 13.25
C PRO A 141 19.50 -0.94 13.03
N THR A 142 20.25 -1.48 12.08
CA THR A 142 20.25 -2.90 11.71
C THR A 142 20.83 -3.82 12.79
N ASP A 143 21.98 -3.45 13.36
CA ASP A 143 22.76 -4.34 14.22
C ASP A 143 22.12 -4.48 15.60
N GLY A 144 21.81 -5.72 15.99
CA GLY A 144 21.22 -6.05 17.31
C GLY A 144 19.71 -5.78 17.41
N LEU A 145 19.07 -5.35 16.32
CA LEU A 145 17.67 -4.90 16.32
C LEU A 145 16.70 -5.92 16.90
N SER A 146 16.78 -7.18 16.47
CA SER A 146 15.80 -8.19 16.88
C SER A 146 15.76 -8.43 18.38
N TYR A 147 16.93 -8.46 19.03
CA TYR A 147 17.00 -8.65 20.48
C TYR A 147 16.57 -7.41 21.24
N TRP A 148 16.80 -6.23 20.68
CA TRP A 148 16.30 -4.98 21.23
C TRP A 148 14.77 -4.93 21.18
N GLN A 149 14.17 -5.18 20.02
CA GLN A 149 12.71 -5.26 19.86
C GLN A 149 12.09 -6.35 20.72
N GLN A 150 12.76 -7.50 20.89
CA GLN A 150 12.32 -8.54 21.82
C GLN A 150 12.31 -8.05 23.26
N ALA A 151 13.33 -7.32 23.70
CA ALA A 151 13.36 -6.78 25.06
C ALA A 151 12.21 -5.78 25.28
N THR A 152 11.91 -4.92 24.31
CA THR A 152 10.77 -3.99 24.35
C THR A 152 9.44 -4.75 24.39
N TYR A 153 9.27 -5.75 23.52
CA TYR A 153 8.11 -6.65 23.52
C TYR A 153 7.91 -7.32 24.90
N ASP A 154 8.97 -7.90 25.46
CA ASP A 154 8.91 -8.57 26.76
C ASP A 154 8.60 -7.59 27.90
N ALA A 155 9.18 -6.39 27.89
CA ALA A 155 8.87 -5.34 28.87
C ALA A 155 7.38 -4.98 28.86
N ILE A 156 6.77 -4.80 27.69
CA ILE A 156 5.34 -4.54 27.55
C ILE A 156 4.53 -5.75 28.01
N ARG A 157 4.82 -6.95 27.51
CA ARG A 157 4.06 -8.18 27.83
C ARG A 157 4.13 -8.59 29.29
N ASN A 158 5.26 -8.37 29.97
CA ASN A 158 5.44 -8.68 31.38
C ASN A 158 4.54 -7.84 32.32
N THR A 159 3.92 -6.77 31.82
CA THR A 159 2.89 -6.00 32.57
C THR A 159 1.50 -6.65 32.51
N GLY A 160 1.32 -7.68 31.68
CA GLY A 160 0.01 -8.26 31.35
C GLY A 160 -0.71 -7.53 30.21
N ASN A 161 -0.10 -6.51 29.61
CA ASN A 161 -0.66 -5.81 28.47
C ASN A 161 -0.65 -6.69 27.21
N SER A 162 -1.82 -6.83 26.56
CA SER A 162 -2.04 -7.67 25.38
C SER A 162 -2.32 -6.87 24.09
N ALA A 163 -2.19 -5.54 24.12
CA ALA A 163 -2.40 -4.69 22.95
C ALA A 163 -1.41 -5.00 21.82
N PRO A 164 -1.76 -4.66 20.56
CA PRO A 164 -0.83 -4.78 19.44
C PRO A 164 0.47 -4.00 19.67
N ILE A 165 1.58 -4.55 19.16
CA ILE A 165 2.89 -3.91 19.17
C ILE A 165 3.40 -3.82 17.72
N LEU A 166 3.66 -2.61 17.24
CA LEU A 166 4.28 -2.32 15.96
C LEU A 166 5.79 -2.48 16.11
N LEU A 167 6.40 -3.24 15.21
CA LEU A 167 7.81 -3.53 15.16
C LEU A 167 8.39 -2.78 13.96
N GLU A 168 9.27 -1.83 14.22
CA GLU A 168 9.88 -1.00 13.19
C GLU A 168 10.91 -1.77 12.36
N LEU A 169 10.87 -1.60 11.04
CA LEU A 169 11.92 -2.13 10.18
C LEU A 169 13.16 -1.23 10.22
N PRO A 170 14.38 -1.80 10.07
CA PRO A 170 15.60 -1.01 10.14
C PRO A 170 15.56 0.17 9.17
N GLY A 171 15.80 1.38 9.70
CA GLY A 171 15.77 2.64 8.95
C GLY A 171 14.43 2.99 8.31
N GLY A 172 13.30 2.55 8.91
CA GLY A 172 11.97 2.73 8.34
C GLY A 172 11.67 1.76 7.20
N GLY A 173 12.56 0.79 6.97
CA GLY A 173 12.36 -0.26 5.98
C GLY A 173 13.07 0.00 4.66
N VAL A 174 14.30 -0.51 4.58
CA VAL A 174 15.11 -0.51 3.36
C VAL A 174 14.48 -1.37 2.24
N PRO A 175 14.25 -0.83 1.02
CA PRO A 175 13.68 -1.53 -0.14
C PRO A 175 14.39 -2.85 -0.52
N SER A 176 15.66 -2.98 -0.15
CA SER A 176 16.45 -4.20 -0.36
C SER A 176 16.09 -5.36 0.59
N MET A 177 15.13 -5.18 1.52
CA MET A 177 14.70 -6.21 2.49
C MET A 177 14.02 -7.44 1.91
N MET A 178 14.04 -7.66 0.60
CA MET A 178 13.29 -8.72 -0.07
C MET A 178 13.58 -10.18 0.39
N ASN A 179 14.45 -10.44 1.38
CA ASN A 179 14.75 -11.80 1.89
C ASN A 179 15.12 -11.87 3.39
N GLY A 180 14.57 -11.01 4.26
CA GLY A 180 14.80 -11.12 5.72
C GLY A 180 16.26 -10.92 6.19
N GLY A 181 17.11 -10.29 5.36
CA GLY A 181 18.57 -10.25 5.52
C GLY A 181 19.15 -9.00 6.20
N ASN A 182 18.33 -8.04 6.64
CA ASN A 182 18.82 -6.76 7.16
C ASN A 182 18.79 -6.73 8.69
N GLY A 183 19.58 -7.60 9.34
CA GLY A 183 19.73 -7.61 10.81
C GLY A 183 18.54 -8.17 11.60
N LEU A 184 17.50 -8.61 10.89
CA LEU A 184 16.32 -9.27 11.47
C LEU A 184 16.58 -10.77 11.60
N ASP A 185 16.31 -11.33 12.77
CA ASP A 185 16.35 -12.77 13.03
C ASP A 185 14.91 -13.30 13.10
N PRO A 186 14.41 -14.01 12.08
CA PRO A 186 13.03 -14.51 12.05
C PRO A 186 12.67 -15.38 13.26
N SER A 187 13.64 -16.05 13.89
CA SER A 187 13.39 -16.91 15.04
C SER A 187 12.98 -16.13 16.29
N VAL A 188 13.40 -14.87 16.40
CA VAL A 188 13.03 -13.97 17.51
C VAL A 188 11.55 -13.59 17.41
N TYR A 189 11.09 -13.22 16.21
CA TYR A 189 9.71 -12.78 15.98
C TYR A 189 8.70 -13.93 15.98
N ALA A 190 9.11 -15.14 15.60
CA ALA A 190 8.23 -16.30 15.50
C ALA A 190 7.50 -16.67 16.81
N ALA A 191 8.01 -16.24 17.97
CA ALA A 191 7.38 -16.46 19.28
C ALA A 191 6.47 -15.29 19.74
N MET A 192 6.53 -14.14 19.07
CA MET A 192 5.79 -12.94 19.46
C MET A 192 4.32 -13.05 19.06
N ASN A 193 3.43 -12.55 19.92
CA ASN A 193 2.00 -12.49 19.66
C ASN A 193 1.53 -11.04 19.55
N ASN A 194 0.52 -10.82 18.72
CA ASN A 194 -0.13 -9.55 18.48
C ASN A 194 0.88 -8.48 18.03
N VAL A 195 1.70 -8.82 17.04
CA VAL A 195 2.73 -7.93 16.47
C VAL A 195 2.43 -7.60 15.01
N ILE A 196 2.82 -6.40 14.62
CA ILE A 196 2.58 -5.76 13.32
C ILE A 196 3.93 -5.23 12.81
N TRP A 197 4.19 -5.27 11.52
CA TRP A 197 5.32 -4.55 10.94
C TRP A 197 4.98 -3.08 10.75
N ASP A 198 5.87 -2.21 11.22
CA ASP A 198 5.90 -0.79 10.86
C ASP A 198 6.94 -0.53 9.78
N VAL A 199 6.54 0.27 8.80
CA VAL A 199 7.27 0.57 7.57
C VAL A 199 7.04 2.01 7.18
N HIS A 200 8.10 2.67 6.77
CA HIS A 200 8.08 4.02 6.25
C HIS A 200 8.22 4.01 4.74
N TYR A 201 7.43 4.82 4.06
CA TYR A 201 7.41 4.87 2.60
C TYR A 201 7.37 6.30 2.07
N TYR A 202 8.55 6.78 1.67
CA TYR A 202 8.77 8.11 1.09
C TYR A 202 9.43 8.01 -0.28
N GLY A 203 9.73 9.15 -0.91
CA GLY A 203 10.31 9.21 -2.25
C GLY A 203 11.63 8.43 -2.39
N TRP A 204 12.45 8.37 -1.34
CA TRP A 204 13.72 7.63 -1.36
C TRP A 204 13.55 6.12 -1.61
N ALA A 205 12.45 5.52 -1.17
CA ALA A 205 12.26 4.07 -1.24
C ALA A 205 12.28 3.57 -2.70
N PRO A 206 11.49 4.13 -3.64
CA PRO A 206 11.61 3.85 -5.07
C PRO A 206 12.72 4.66 -5.77
N GLY A 207 13.72 5.17 -5.04
CA GLY A 207 14.83 5.94 -5.61
C GLY A 207 14.40 7.25 -6.27
N TYR A 208 13.37 7.90 -5.73
CA TYR A 208 12.72 9.10 -6.26
C TYR A 208 12.15 8.94 -7.68
N SER A 209 11.90 7.70 -8.11
CA SER A 209 11.30 7.42 -9.42
C SER A 209 9.91 8.04 -9.52
N SER A 210 9.67 8.77 -10.61
CA SER A 210 8.34 9.25 -11.02
C SER A 210 7.68 8.29 -12.01
N ASP A 211 8.18 7.07 -12.15
CA ASP A 211 7.48 6.00 -12.84
C ASP A 211 6.53 5.30 -11.84
N PRO A 212 5.20 5.35 -12.06
CA PRO A 212 4.24 4.70 -11.17
C PRO A 212 4.58 3.23 -10.94
N GLN A 213 4.98 2.47 -11.96
CA GLN A 213 5.28 1.06 -11.78
C GLN A 213 6.39 0.84 -10.75
N THR A 214 7.48 1.61 -10.84
CA THR A 214 8.57 1.54 -9.87
C THR A 214 8.07 1.86 -8.46
N VAL A 215 7.22 2.89 -8.30
CA VAL A 215 6.66 3.30 -7.00
C VAL A 215 5.74 2.24 -6.40
N TYR A 216 4.77 1.73 -7.16
CA TYR A 216 3.83 0.71 -6.65
C TYR A 216 4.52 -0.65 -6.45
N GLY A 217 5.42 -1.03 -7.36
CA GLY A 217 6.20 -2.26 -7.27
C GLY A 217 7.15 -2.27 -6.07
N THR A 218 7.79 -1.14 -5.76
CA THR A 218 8.66 -1.04 -4.58
C THR A 218 7.86 -1.16 -3.28
N LEU A 219 6.70 -0.51 -3.17
CA LEU A 219 5.82 -0.66 -2.02
C LEU A 219 5.37 -2.11 -1.83
N ALA A 220 4.90 -2.75 -2.90
CA ALA A 220 4.47 -4.15 -2.86
C ALA A 220 5.62 -5.10 -2.46
N GLY A 221 6.82 -4.89 -3.00
CA GLY A 221 8.01 -5.67 -2.67
C GLY A 221 8.45 -5.48 -1.21
N LEU A 222 8.35 -4.25 -0.68
CA LEU A 222 8.64 -3.95 0.71
C LEU A 222 7.67 -4.65 1.67
N VAL A 223 6.37 -4.54 1.41
CA VAL A 223 5.32 -5.24 2.17
C VAL A 223 5.53 -6.75 2.13
N GLN A 224 5.76 -7.31 0.94
CA GLN A 224 6.00 -8.75 0.78
C GLN A 224 7.26 -9.18 1.54
N GLY A 225 8.34 -8.42 1.45
CA GLY A 225 9.60 -8.70 2.14
C GLY A 225 9.43 -8.73 3.65
N ALA A 226 8.73 -7.76 4.23
CA ALA A 226 8.40 -7.74 5.66
C ALA A 226 7.56 -8.97 6.06
N GLN A 227 6.55 -9.32 5.26
CA GLN A 227 5.65 -10.45 5.51
C GLN A 227 6.31 -11.84 5.40
N GLN A 228 7.54 -11.94 4.88
CA GLN A 228 8.30 -13.19 4.93
C GLN A 228 8.71 -13.58 6.36
N ILE A 229 8.79 -12.61 7.26
CA ILE A 229 9.02 -12.85 8.68
C ILE A 229 7.66 -12.97 9.36
N GLY A 230 7.40 -14.14 9.95
CA GLY A 230 6.16 -14.43 10.66
C GLY A 230 6.28 -14.26 12.17
N SER A 231 5.12 -14.23 12.82
CA SER A 231 4.98 -14.26 14.28
C SER A 231 4.23 -15.51 14.73
N ALA A 232 3.94 -15.62 16.03
CA ALA A 232 3.10 -16.71 16.55
C ALA A 232 1.66 -16.67 15.99
N ASN A 233 1.24 -15.55 15.37
CA ASN A 233 -0.06 -15.40 14.72
C ASN A 233 -0.04 -15.63 13.20
N GLY A 234 1.08 -16.12 12.66
CA GLY A 234 1.28 -16.33 11.22
C GLY A 234 1.92 -15.12 10.56
N THR A 235 1.48 -14.77 9.35
CA THR A 235 1.95 -13.57 8.65
C THR A 235 1.63 -12.31 9.48
N MET A 236 2.62 -11.45 9.67
CA MET A 236 2.42 -10.17 10.32
C MET A 236 1.77 -9.17 9.35
N PRO A 237 0.71 -8.44 9.76
CA PRO A 237 0.20 -7.32 8.98
C PRO A 237 1.26 -6.22 8.88
N VAL A 238 1.16 -5.39 7.84
CA VAL A 238 2.03 -4.23 7.63
C VAL A 238 1.21 -2.96 7.73
N ILE A 239 1.61 -2.03 8.58
CA ILE A 239 1.15 -0.63 8.57
C ILE A 239 2.28 0.21 7.97
N ILE A 240 1.93 1.19 7.14
CA ILE A 240 2.87 2.23 6.73
C ILE A 240 2.82 3.34 7.80
N GLY A 241 3.63 3.25 8.86
CA GLY A 241 3.61 4.19 9.99
C GLY A 241 4.09 5.59 9.65
N GLU A 242 4.79 5.74 8.52
CA GLU A 242 5.08 7.04 7.95
C GLU A 242 5.03 7.06 6.43
N TYR A 243 4.38 8.09 5.90
CA TYR A 243 4.49 8.48 4.51
C TYR A 243 4.18 9.98 4.38
N GLY A 244 4.70 10.59 3.32
CA GLY A 244 4.46 12.00 3.06
C GLY A 244 5.09 12.47 1.76
N PRO A 245 4.93 13.76 1.44
CA PRO A 245 5.47 14.36 0.23
C PRO A 245 6.96 14.68 0.30
N SER A 246 7.63 14.50 1.44
CA SER A 246 8.98 14.99 1.70
C SER A 246 9.78 13.95 2.49
N THR A 247 10.86 13.42 1.91
CA THR A 247 11.75 12.48 2.62
C THR A 247 12.53 13.18 3.74
N ASP A 248 12.95 14.43 3.52
CA ASP A 248 13.81 15.18 4.43
C ASP A 248 13.03 16.20 5.31
N GLY A 249 11.70 16.19 5.23
CA GLY A 249 10.80 17.18 5.84
C GLY A 249 10.93 18.60 5.28
N VAL A 250 11.81 18.88 4.32
CA VAL A 250 12.12 20.24 3.85
C VAL A 250 11.84 20.44 2.37
N ASN A 251 12.05 19.43 1.53
CA ASN A 251 11.90 19.49 0.09
C ASN A 251 10.88 18.46 -0.37
N THR A 252 9.89 18.90 -1.15
CA THR A 252 8.94 17.96 -1.76
C THR A 252 9.67 17.04 -2.73
N ASP A 253 9.51 15.74 -2.52
CA ASP A 253 10.09 14.70 -3.37
C ASP A 253 9.49 14.80 -4.80
N PRO A 254 10.28 14.56 -5.86
CA PRO A 254 9.78 14.65 -7.23
C PRO A 254 8.66 13.65 -7.56
N ASN A 255 8.48 12.63 -6.73
CA ASN A 255 7.45 11.60 -6.84
C ASN A 255 6.43 11.63 -5.69
N ALA A 256 6.35 12.73 -4.92
CA ALA A 256 5.46 12.90 -3.76
C ALA A 256 4.02 12.44 -4.02
N ASP A 257 3.39 12.92 -5.10
CA ASP A 257 2.01 12.55 -5.42
C ASP A 257 1.84 11.04 -5.66
N MET A 258 2.83 10.39 -6.27
CA MET A 258 2.80 8.95 -6.53
C MET A 258 3.00 8.14 -5.26
N ILE A 259 3.86 8.59 -4.33
CA ILE A 259 4.02 7.96 -3.02
C ILE A 259 2.70 8.00 -2.26
N ILE A 260 2.07 9.17 -2.18
CA ILE A 260 0.81 9.36 -1.46
C ILE A 260 -0.29 8.48 -2.07
N GLN A 261 -0.41 8.48 -3.40
CA GLN A 261 -1.38 7.62 -4.09
C GLN A 261 -1.11 6.13 -3.85
N ALA A 262 0.15 5.69 -3.98
CA ALA A 262 0.51 4.29 -3.79
C ALA A 262 0.16 3.78 -2.39
N VAL A 263 0.47 4.56 -1.34
CA VAL A 263 0.14 4.20 0.04
C VAL A 263 -1.37 4.22 0.27
N GLN A 264 -2.05 5.31 -0.10
CA GLN A 264 -3.47 5.49 0.20
C GLN A 264 -4.40 4.53 -0.55
N GLN A 265 -3.96 4.00 -1.70
CA GLN A 265 -4.71 3.07 -2.55
C GLN A 265 -4.26 1.61 -2.41
N SER A 266 -3.23 1.33 -1.61
CA SER A 266 -2.71 -0.04 -1.48
C SER A 266 -3.70 -0.96 -0.75
N GLY A 267 -4.06 -2.06 -1.42
CA GLY A 267 -4.79 -3.18 -0.79
C GLY A 267 -3.88 -4.17 -0.06
N ALA A 268 -2.56 -3.99 -0.10
CA ALA A 268 -1.58 -4.90 0.49
C ALA A 268 -1.25 -4.57 1.95
N ILE A 269 -1.64 -3.38 2.43
CA ILE A 269 -1.33 -2.88 3.78
C ILE A 269 -2.56 -2.92 4.69
N SER A 270 -2.33 -3.13 5.98
CA SER A 270 -3.33 -3.05 7.05
C SER A 270 -3.57 -1.63 7.55
N GLY A 271 -2.95 -0.62 6.92
CA GLY A 271 -3.21 0.78 7.18
C GLY A 271 -2.02 1.67 6.89
N ALA A 272 -2.21 2.97 7.05
CA ALA A 272 -1.16 3.96 6.88
C ALA A 272 -1.37 5.18 7.79
N VAL A 273 -0.28 5.85 8.12
CA VAL A 273 -0.22 6.97 9.05
C VAL A 273 0.61 8.09 8.41
N ALA A 274 -0.03 9.22 8.12
CA ALA A 274 0.64 10.34 7.42
C ALA A 274 1.54 11.13 8.37
N TRP A 275 2.75 11.45 7.94
CA TRP A 275 3.68 12.31 8.67
C TRP A 275 3.55 13.75 8.18
N ALA A 276 3.30 14.78 9.00
CA ALA A 276 2.84 14.77 10.40
C ALA A 276 2.02 16.03 10.74
N TRP A 277 1.32 16.02 11.89
CA TRP A 277 0.65 17.21 12.44
C TRP A 277 1.69 18.25 12.86
N SER A 278 2.30 18.97 11.93
CA SER A 278 3.34 19.97 12.16
C SER A 278 3.03 21.24 11.37
N THR A 279 3.81 22.30 11.57
CA THR A 279 3.68 23.59 10.86
C THR A 279 4.93 24.02 10.11
N TYR A 280 6.03 23.26 10.22
CA TYR A 280 7.37 23.74 9.85
C TYR A 280 8.06 22.97 8.72
N MET A 281 7.36 22.01 8.11
CA MET A 281 7.94 21.04 7.18
C MET A 281 7.08 20.94 5.92
N ASN A 282 7.61 20.42 4.81
CA ASN A 282 6.83 20.25 3.57
C ASN A 282 5.83 19.09 3.63
N ASP A 283 5.95 18.24 4.63
CA ASP A 283 5.02 17.17 4.99
C ASP A 283 4.03 17.60 6.10
N ASN A 284 3.97 18.91 6.38
CA ASN A 284 3.05 19.43 7.39
C ASN A 284 1.60 19.16 7.03
N LEU A 285 0.81 18.66 7.98
CA LEU A 285 -0.64 18.46 7.80
C LEU A 285 -1.46 19.72 8.14
N THR A 286 -0.90 20.68 8.88
CA THR A 286 -1.59 21.90 9.34
C THR A 286 -0.79 23.15 9.03
N ASP A 287 -1.47 24.28 8.84
CA ASP A 287 -0.85 25.58 8.64
C ASP A 287 -0.51 26.31 9.96
N GLY A 288 -0.91 25.73 11.10
CA GLY A 288 -0.71 26.32 12.43
C GLY A 288 -1.73 27.40 12.81
N TYR A 289 -2.68 27.72 11.93
CA TYR A 289 -3.72 28.73 12.11
C TYR A 289 -5.13 28.15 12.15
N GLY A 290 -5.24 26.83 12.37
CA GLY A 290 -6.52 26.14 12.40
C GLY A 290 -6.81 25.32 11.15
N ASN A 291 -6.10 25.54 10.04
CA ASN A 291 -6.43 24.94 8.76
C ASN A 291 -5.48 23.81 8.39
N LEU A 292 -5.95 22.93 7.51
CA LEU A 292 -5.12 21.90 6.90
C LEU A 292 -4.26 22.49 5.78
N SER A 293 -3.06 21.94 5.61
CA SER A 293 -2.25 22.18 4.41
C SER A 293 -2.87 21.48 3.19
N SER A 294 -2.27 21.63 2.00
CA SER A 294 -2.69 20.86 0.82
C SER A 294 -2.59 19.35 1.05
N PHE A 295 -1.48 18.89 1.64
CA PHE A 295 -1.28 17.48 1.98
C PHE A 295 -2.25 17.05 3.10
N GLY A 296 -2.45 17.90 4.11
CA GLY A 296 -3.42 17.68 5.17
C GLY A 296 -4.84 17.46 4.65
N GLN A 297 -5.28 18.25 3.66
CA GLN A 297 -6.59 18.10 3.05
C GLN A 297 -6.71 16.78 2.26
N GLN A 298 -5.65 16.37 1.57
CA GLN A 298 -5.61 15.08 0.86
C GLN A 298 -5.74 13.91 1.85
N VAL A 299 -4.99 13.94 2.95
CA VAL A 299 -5.05 12.94 4.02
C VAL A 299 -6.42 12.93 4.69
N ALA A 300 -7.00 14.10 5.01
CA ALA A 300 -8.34 14.20 5.58
C ALA A 300 -9.41 13.61 4.67
N ASN A 301 -9.33 13.84 3.36
CA ASN A 301 -10.24 13.24 2.39
C ASN A 301 -10.09 11.71 2.34
N TRP A 302 -8.86 11.21 2.36
CA TRP A 302 -8.59 9.76 2.39
C TRP A 302 -9.11 9.10 3.68
N ILE A 303 -8.90 9.73 4.83
CA ILE A 303 -9.42 9.26 6.12
C ILE A 303 -10.96 9.25 6.12
N ALA A 304 -11.57 10.35 5.66
CA ALA A 304 -13.03 10.50 5.61
C ALA A 304 -13.71 9.53 4.63
N GLY A 305 -13.00 9.07 3.60
CA GLY A 305 -13.46 8.03 2.70
C GLY A 305 -13.70 6.68 3.39
N GLY A 306 -13.15 6.49 4.60
CA GLY A 306 -13.22 5.25 5.35
C GLY A 306 -12.43 4.12 4.67
N PRO A 307 -12.38 2.92 5.26
CA PRO A 307 -11.91 1.75 4.54
C PRO A 307 -12.82 1.61 3.32
N GLY A 308 -12.28 1.93 2.13
CA GLY A 308 -12.90 1.49 0.89
C GLY A 308 -13.20 0.01 1.06
N SER A 309 -14.36 -0.45 0.61
CA SER A 309 -14.78 -1.85 0.73
C SER A 309 -13.75 -2.74 0.06
N VAL A 310 -12.67 -3.07 0.78
CA VAL A 310 -11.70 -4.08 0.42
C VAL A 310 -12.53 -5.35 0.47
N ALA A 311 -13.06 -5.74 -0.68
CA ALA A 311 -13.61 -7.06 -0.88
C ALA A 311 -12.60 -8.00 -0.24
N ALA A 312 -13.04 -8.78 0.75
CA ALA A 312 -12.20 -9.74 1.45
C ALA A 312 -11.67 -10.75 0.43
N GLY A 313 -10.61 -10.35 -0.27
CA GLY A 313 -9.85 -11.15 -1.18
C GLY A 313 -9.14 -12.14 -0.31
N SER A 314 -9.78 -13.29 -0.15
CA SER A 314 -9.18 -14.48 0.43
C SER A 314 -7.76 -14.60 -0.13
N TYR A 315 -6.76 -14.38 0.71
CA TYR A 315 -5.39 -14.81 0.44
C TYR A 315 -5.42 -16.33 0.36
N GLY A 316 -5.79 -16.83 -0.81
CA GLY A 316 -5.93 -18.24 -1.10
C GLY A 316 -4.56 -18.87 -1.16
N ASN A 317 -4.12 -19.42 -0.03
CA ASN A 317 -3.15 -20.50 -0.05
C ASN A 317 -3.80 -21.65 -0.84
N SER A 318 -3.38 -21.81 -2.09
CA SER A 318 -3.95 -22.76 -3.04
C SER A 318 -3.53 -24.18 -2.65
N SER A 319 -4.40 -24.86 -1.90
CA SER A 319 -4.49 -26.32 -1.89
C SER A 319 -5.93 -26.72 -2.20
N GLY A 320 -6.07 -27.59 -3.20
CA GLY A 320 -7.25 -27.68 -4.06
C GLY A 320 -8.56 -28.15 -3.44
N GLY A 321 -9.65 -27.76 -4.09
CA GLY A 321 -11.00 -28.26 -3.84
C GLY A 321 -11.99 -27.77 -4.91
N THR A 322 -12.51 -28.70 -5.70
CA THR A 322 -13.47 -28.51 -6.80
C THR A 322 -14.92 -28.37 -6.29
N LEU A 323 -15.82 -27.90 -7.19
CA LEU A 323 -17.31 -27.89 -7.18
C LEU A 323 -17.91 -26.49 -6.85
N GLY A 324 -18.92 -25.93 -7.51
CA GLY A 324 -19.78 -26.36 -8.61
C GLY A 324 -21.10 -25.55 -8.59
N ASN A 325 -21.58 -25.16 -9.77
CA ASN A 325 -22.93 -24.75 -10.17
C ASN A 325 -23.58 -23.39 -9.78
N GLU A 326 -24.26 -22.89 -10.82
CA GLU A 326 -24.94 -21.62 -11.06
C GLU A 326 -26.14 -21.30 -10.15
N ALA A 327 -26.36 -19.99 -9.94
CA ALA A 327 -27.71 -19.42 -9.87
C ALA A 327 -27.71 -17.99 -10.46
N VAL A 328 -28.60 -17.78 -11.43
CA VAL A 328 -28.86 -16.54 -12.18
C VAL A 328 -29.66 -15.56 -11.31
N TYR A 329 -29.26 -14.28 -11.25
CA TYR A 329 -30.07 -13.19 -10.68
C TYR A 329 -30.00 -11.92 -11.56
N THR A 330 -31.15 -11.34 -11.88
CA THR A 330 -31.33 -10.09 -12.64
C THR A 330 -31.31 -8.86 -11.72
N PRO A 331 -30.66 -7.74 -12.09
CA PRO A 331 -30.52 -6.57 -11.21
C PRO A 331 -31.66 -5.55 -11.34
N VAL A 332 -31.96 -4.88 -10.21
CA VAL A 332 -32.66 -3.59 -10.11
C VAL A 332 -31.63 -2.52 -9.75
N ALA A 333 -31.69 -1.37 -10.43
CA ALA A 333 -30.71 -0.29 -10.37
C ALA A 333 -30.84 0.62 -9.13
N SER A 334 -29.70 1.01 -8.52
CA SER A 334 -29.20 2.42 -8.44
C SER A 334 -28.15 2.60 -7.32
N GLY A 335 -27.01 3.22 -7.63
CA GLY A 335 -26.06 3.81 -6.67
C GLY A 335 -24.59 3.57 -7.03
N GLN A 336 -23.88 4.61 -7.49
CA GLN A 336 -22.47 4.60 -7.87
C GLN A 336 -21.56 4.28 -6.67
N ASP A 337 -20.78 3.20 -6.78
CA ASP A 337 -19.61 2.92 -5.95
C ASP A 337 -18.64 2.00 -6.73
N SER A 338 -17.34 2.06 -6.41
CA SER A 338 -16.29 1.29 -7.08
C SER A 338 -16.55 -0.22 -6.96
N SER A 339 -17.12 -0.82 -8.01
CA SER A 339 -17.50 -2.24 -7.99
C SER A 339 -16.28 -3.11 -8.24
N THR A 340 -16.03 -4.08 -7.36
CA THR A 340 -15.27 -5.28 -7.69
C THR A 340 -16.03 -6.00 -8.80
N ALA A 341 -15.56 -5.84 -10.03
CA ALA A 341 -16.19 -6.40 -11.21
C ALA A 341 -15.99 -7.93 -11.24
N THR A 342 -16.91 -8.67 -10.64
CA THR A 342 -16.97 -10.13 -10.83
C THR A 342 -17.53 -10.50 -12.21
N THR A 343 -18.08 -9.55 -12.97
CA THR A 343 -18.62 -9.75 -14.33
C THR A 343 -18.63 -8.49 -15.22
N ALA A 344 -17.82 -7.46 -14.99
CA ALA A 344 -17.93 -6.27 -15.85
C ALA A 344 -17.44 -6.59 -17.27
N ALA A 345 -18.41 -6.79 -18.17
CA ALA A 345 -18.13 -6.88 -19.60
C ALA A 345 -17.59 -5.55 -20.16
N GLN A 346 -17.70 -4.44 -19.42
CA GLN A 346 -17.31 -3.11 -19.87
C GLN A 346 -16.88 -2.20 -18.69
N VAL A 347 -15.75 -1.52 -18.86
CA VAL A 347 -15.23 -0.41 -18.03
C VAL A 347 -15.49 0.87 -18.80
N ASP A 348 -16.26 1.78 -18.22
CA ASP A 348 -16.69 3.05 -18.82
C ASP A 348 -15.56 4.09 -18.81
N PRO A 349 -15.51 5.04 -19.78
CA PRO A 349 -14.48 6.10 -19.83
C PRO A 349 -14.33 6.94 -18.57
N SER A 350 -15.40 7.05 -17.77
CA SER A 350 -15.41 7.79 -16.52
C SER A 350 -14.96 6.98 -15.30
N THR A 351 -14.70 5.68 -15.50
CA THR A 351 -14.16 4.81 -14.46
C THR A 351 -12.70 5.18 -14.22
N GLY A 352 -12.28 5.25 -12.96
CA GLY A 352 -10.86 5.34 -12.63
C GLY A 352 -10.16 4.00 -12.85
N ASN A 353 -9.38 3.57 -11.87
CA ASN A 353 -8.66 2.30 -11.94
C ASN A 353 -9.63 1.11 -11.87
N VAL A 354 -9.28 0.01 -12.55
CA VAL A 354 -10.06 -1.24 -12.56
C VAL A 354 -9.20 -2.43 -12.15
N THR A 355 -9.78 -3.32 -11.34
CA THR A 355 -9.15 -4.60 -10.96
C THR A 355 -9.93 -5.78 -11.51
N ILE A 356 -9.25 -6.66 -12.23
CA ILE A 356 -9.74 -7.87 -12.89
C ILE A 356 -9.09 -9.08 -12.22
N SER A 357 -9.73 -9.60 -11.17
CA SER A 357 -9.25 -10.77 -10.42
C SER A 357 -9.87 -12.10 -10.85
N ALA A 358 -10.99 -12.07 -11.58
CA ALA A 358 -11.61 -13.27 -12.14
C ALA A 358 -10.78 -13.83 -13.32
N SER A 359 -10.85 -15.15 -13.50
CA SER A 359 -10.21 -15.86 -14.63
C SER A 359 -11.24 -16.23 -15.68
N GLN A 360 -10.81 -16.42 -16.94
CA GLN A 360 -11.65 -16.83 -18.06
C GLN A 360 -12.82 -15.87 -18.35
N ILE A 361 -12.63 -14.58 -18.08
CA ILE A 361 -13.63 -13.54 -18.39
C ILE A 361 -13.19 -12.66 -19.56
N SER A 362 -14.15 -12.00 -20.19
CA SER A 362 -13.90 -10.96 -21.18
C SER A 362 -14.34 -9.61 -20.64
N THR A 363 -13.43 -8.64 -20.66
CA THR A 363 -13.66 -7.28 -20.15
C THR A 363 -13.29 -6.29 -21.24
N ALA A 364 -14.22 -5.43 -21.65
CA ALA A 364 -13.90 -4.30 -22.52
C ALA A 364 -13.47 -3.10 -21.67
N VAL A 365 -12.27 -2.59 -21.86
CA VAL A 365 -11.82 -1.32 -21.29
C VAL A 365 -12.03 -0.26 -22.36
N THR A 366 -13.08 0.55 -22.20
CA THR A 366 -13.46 1.54 -23.23
C THR A 366 -12.63 2.82 -23.11
N SER A 367 -12.81 3.78 -24.02
CA SER A 367 -11.91 4.94 -24.16
C SER A 367 -11.62 5.65 -22.84
N GLY A 368 -10.37 5.95 -22.49
CA GLY A 368 -10.01 6.69 -21.27
C GLY A 368 -8.60 6.29 -20.84
N ASP A 369 -8.04 6.97 -19.84
CA ASP A 369 -6.71 6.62 -19.32
C ASP A 369 -6.91 5.84 -18.02
N HIS A 370 -6.75 4.52 -18.05
CA HIS A 370 -6.98 3.64 -16.89
C HIS A 370 -5.68 3.01 -16.38
N MET A 371 -5.63 2.75 -15.07
CA MET A 371 -4.79 1.67 -14.53
C MET A 371 -5.64 0.40 -14.45
N VAL A 372 -5.19 -0.67 -15.10
CA VAL A 372 -5.86 -1.98 -15.13
C VAL A 372 -4.99 -2.99 -14.38
N PHE A 373 -5.48 -3.49 -13.24
CA PHE A 373 -4.80 -4.52 -12.46
C PHE A 373 -5.40 -5.89 -12.78
N VAL A 374 -4.62 -6.78 -13.39
CA VAL A 374 -5.06 -8.13 -13.77
C VAL A 374 -4.36 -9.15 -12.87
N SER A 375 -5.13 -9.97 -12.17
CA SER A 375 -4.61 -11.09 -11.37
C SER A 375 -5.26 -12.44 -11.69
N GLY A 376 -6.32 -12.44 -12.50
CA GLY A 376 -6.90 -13.65 -13.06
C GLY A 376 -6.18 -14.14 -14.32
N ASN A 377 -6.50 -15.38 -14.73
CA ASN A 377 -5.82 -16.09 -15.81
C ASN A 377 -6.74 -16.33 -16.99
N ASN A 378 -6.18 -16.47 -18.19
CA ASN A 378 -6.94 -16.77 -19.42
C ASN A 378 -8.08 -15.79 -19.71
N ASN A 379 -7.91 -14.52 -19.32
CA ASN A 379 -8.87 -13.47 -19.59
C ASN A 379 -8.72 -12.92 -21.01
N THR A 380 -9.73 -12.22 -21.50
CA THR A 380 -9.64 -11.36 -22.68
C THR A 380 -9.93 -9.93 -22.28
N ILE A 381 -8.91 -9.07 -22.29
CA ILE A 381 -9.04 -7.66 -21.99
C ILE A 381 -9.03 -6.89 -23.32
N ALA A 382 -10.17 -6.34 -23.70
CA ALA A 382 -10.32 -5.62 -24.96
C ALA A 382 -10.21 -4.11 -24.76
N LEU A 383 -9.11 -3.51 -25.20
CA LEU A 383 -8.81 -2.09 -24.99
C LEU A 383 -9.23 -1.33 -26.25
N SER A 384 -10.24 -0.46 -26.14
CA SER A 384 -10.82 0.21 -27.32
C SER A 384 -10.32 1.64 -27.53
N GLY A 385 -9.51 2.19 -26.61
CA GLY A 385 -8.78 3.44 -26.81
C GLY A 385 -8.35 4.14 -25.51
N GLY A 386 -7.57 5.22 -25.64
CA GLY A 386 -6.93 5.92 -24.52
C GLY A 386 -5.51 5.40 -24.19
N ASN A 387 -4.90 5.89 -23.11
CA ASN A 387 -3.58 5.46 -22.66
C ASN A 387 -3.71 4.61 -21.39
N ASP A 388 -3.79 3.30 -21.58
CA ASP A 388 -4.00 2.36 -20.48
C ASP A 388 -2.67 1.79 -19.98
N MET A 389 -2.52 1.71 -18.67
CA MET A 389 -1.41 1.04 -17.99
C MET A 389 -1.89 -0.24 -17.33
N ILE A 390 -1.29 -1.36 -17.67
CA ILE A 390 -1.69 -2.70 -17.25
C ILE A 390 -0.65 -3.28 -16.30
N SER A 391 -1.10 -3.65 -15.10
CA SER A 391 -0.34 -4.48 -14.18
C SER A 391 -0.87 -5.90 -14.21
N ASP A 392 -0.17 -6.79 -14.93
CA ASP A 392 -0.57 -8.20 -15.05
C ASP A 392 0.27 -9.11 -14.15
N ARG A 393 -0.42 -9.83 -13.27
CA ARG A 393 0.11 -10.88 -12.39
C ARG A 393 -0.50 -12.25 -12.69
N GLY A 394 -1.45 -12.32 -13.62
CA GLY A 394 -2.02 -13.55 -14.14
C GLY A 394 -1.16 -14.20 -15.21
N TRP A 395 -1.73 -15.19 -15.90
CA TRP A 395 -1.10 -15.86 -17.04
C TRP A 395 -2.12 -16.26 -18.11
N GLY A 396 -1.65 -16.35 -19.36
CA GLY A 396 -2.47 -16.76 -20.51
C GLY A 396 -3.54 -15.76 -20.92
N ASN A 397 -3.45 -14.51 -20.46
CA ASN A 397 -4.38 -13.45 -20.80
C ASN A 397 -4.21 -13.03 -22.26
N THR A 398 -5.29 -12.56 -22.88
CA THR A 398 -5.29 -11.99 -24.23
C THR A 398 -5.65 -10.51 -24.17
N TYR A 399 -4.76 -9.66 -24.67
CA TYR A 399 -4.96 -8.21 -24.71
C TYR A 399 -5.29 -7.78 -26.14
N VAL A 400 -6.53 -7.35 -26.38
CA VAL A 400 -6.91 -6.80 -27.69
C VAL A 400 -6.41 -5.38 -27.77
N VAL A 401 -5.43 -5.16 -28.65
CA VAL A 401 -4.77 -3.88 -28.84
C VAL A 401 -5.72 -2.91 -29.57
N PRO A 402 -5.83 -1.64 -29.15
CA PRO A 402 -6.72 -0.69 -29.79
C PRO A 402 -6.35 -0.47 -31.26
N GLN A 403 -7.30 0.07 -32.03
CA GLN A 403 -7.06 0.48 -33.40
C GLN A 403 -5.86 1.44 -33.49
N ALA A 404 -5.10 1.36 -34.58
CA ALA A 404 -3.97 2.25 -34.81
C ALA A 404 -4.39 3.73 -34.69
N GLY A 405 -3.72 4.47 -33.80
CA GLY A 405 -4.00 5.90 -33.54
C GLY A 405 -5.09 6.19 -32.50
N ASN A 406 -5.74 5.16 -31.93
CA ASN A 406 -6.80 5.34 -30.93
C ASN A 406 -6.33 5.16 -29.47
N GLY A 407 -5.04 5.02 -29.24
CA GLY A 407 -4.50 4.82 -27.90
C GLY A 407 -3.20 4.04 -27.89
N TRP A 408 -2.72 3.76 -26.69
CA TRP A 408 -1.53 2.96 -26.43
C TRP A 408 -1.69 2.18 -25.12
N ILE A 409 -1.07 1.00 -25.05
CA ILE A 409 -1.08 0.15 -23.87
C ILE A 409 0.34 0.06 -23.28
N GLY A 410 0.51 0.42 -22.02
CA GLY A 410 1.73 0.15 -21.27
C GLY A 410 1.57 -1.08 -20.39
N PHE A 411 2.45 -2.07 -20.51
CA PHE A 411 2.52 -3.20 -19.59
C PHE A 411 3.64 -2.98 -18.59
N ASP A 412 3.32 -3.18 -17.32
CA ASP A 412 4.28 -3.07 -16.21
C ASP A 412 5.13 -4.34 -16.02
N SER A 413 4.93 -5.36 -16.86
CA SER A 413 5.63 -6.62 -16.76
C SER A 413 5.89 -7.21 -18.15
N ASN A 414 6.80 -8.18 -18.23
CA ASN A 414 7.06 -8.89 -19.47
C ASN A 414 5.97 -9.94 -19.68
N ILE A 415 4.83 -9.50 -20.19
CA ILE A 415 3.67 -10.34 -20.46
C ILE A 415 3.97 -11.49 -21.45
N LEU A 416 5.02 -11.36 -22.27
CA LEU A 416 5.45 -12.42 -23.19
C LEU A 416 5.98 -13.63 -22.41
N ASN A 417 6.69 -13.40 -21.29
CA ASN A 417 7.19 -14.48 -20.43
C ASN A 417 6.07 -15.15 -19.61
N SER A 418 4.96 -14.44 -19.37
CA SER A 418 3.79 -14.95 -18.66
C SER A 418 2.87 -15.82 -19.53
N GLY A 419 3.18 -15.96 -20.82
CA GLY A 419 2.37 -16.71 -21.77
C GLY A 419 1.13 -15.95 -22.25
N ASP A 420 1.07 -14.64 -22.01
CA ASP A 420 -0.01 -13.79 -22.50
C ASP A 420 0.12 -13.55 -24.01
N THR A 421 -0.98 -13.13 -24.61
CA THR A 421 -1.12 -12.95 -26.06
C THR A 421 -1.59 -11.54 -26.39
N LEU A 422 -0.97 -10.91 -27.39
CA LEU A 422 -1.47 -9.68 -27.99
C LEU A 422 -2.38 -9.98 -29.18
N ASP A 423 -3.63 -9.54 -29.14
CA ASP A 423 -4.52 -9.61 -30.30
C ASP A 423 -4.46 -8.30 -31.10
N LEU A 424 -3.74 -8.35 -32.22
CA LEU A 424 -3.42 -7.22 -33.09
C LEU A 424 -4.45 -7.02 -34.21
N ARG A 425 -5.47 -7.87 -34.32
CA ARG A 425 -6.43 -7.84 -35.44
C ARG A 425 -7.14 -6.48 -35.53
N SER A 426 -7.54 -5.91 -34.39
CA SER A 426 -8.16 -4.58 -34.34
C SER A 426 -7.22 -3.46 -34.78
N ALA A 427 -5.95 -3.52 -34.36
CA ALA A 427 -4.92 -2.55 -34.76
C ALA A 427 -4.63 -2.62 -36.27
N LEU A 428 -4.44 -3.84 -36.80
CA LEU A 428 -4.12 -4.09 -38.20
C LEU A 428 -5.30 -3.79 -39.14
N ALA A 429 -6.54 -4.05 -38.71
CA ALA A 429 -7.74 -3.69 -39.47
C ALA A 429 -7.91 -2.18 -39.69
N ALA A 430 -7.23 -1.34 -38.89
CA ALA A 430 -7.20 0.11 -39.06
C ALA A 430 -6.12 0.60 -40.06
N THR A 431 -5.41 -0.33 -40.72
CA THR A 431 -4.36 -0.05 -41.71
C THR A 431 -4.82 -0.47 -43.12
N ASP A 432 -3.99 -0.22 -44.14
CA ASP A 432 -4.20 -0.78 -45.49
C ASP A 432 -3.60 -2.21 -45.69
N TRP A 433 -3.23 -2.90 -44.60
CA TRP A 433 -2.74 -4.28 -44.66
C TRP A 433 -3.81 -5.23 -45.20
N ASN A 434 -3.42 -6.03 -46.19
CA ASN A 434 -4.33 -6.94 -46.91
C ASN A 434 -4.36 -8.37 -46.35
N GLY A 435 -3.82 -8.59 -45.14
CA GLY A 435 -3.70 -9.91 -44.53
C GLY A 435 -2.49 -10.75 -45.00
N SER A 436 -1.63 -10.22 -45.88
CA SER A 436 -0.44 -10.93 -46.34
C SER A 436 0.64 -10.95 -45.25
N ALA A 437 1.00 -12.15 -44.76
CA ALA A 437 2.04 -12.33 -43.75
C ALA A 437 3.39 -11.71 -44.16
N ASP A 438 3.78 -11.84 -45.43
CA ASP A 438 5.03 -11.27 -45.97
C ASP A 438 5.08 -9.74 -45.91
N MET A 439 3.92 -9.09 -45.82
CA MET A 439 3.81 -7.63 -45.73
C MET A 439 3.75 -7.14 -44.29
N LEU A 440 3.55 -8.01 -43.29
CA LEU A 440 3.36 -7.62 -41.90
C LEU A 440 4.53 -6.77 -41.33
N PRO A 441 5.81 -7.05 -41.63
CA PRO A 441 6.92 -6.20 -41.19
C PRO A 441 6.94 -4.79 -41.81
N ALA A 442 6.16 -4.54 -42.87
CA ALA A 442 5.98 -3.19 -43.42
C ALA A 442 5.01 -2.34 -42.58
N TYR A 443 4.21 -2.97 -41.72
CA TYR A 443 3.22 -2.31 -40.87
C TYR A 443 3.64 -2.30 -39.41
N LEU A 444 4.20 -3.40 -38.91
CA LEU A 444 4.61 -3.53 -37.52
C LEU A 444 6.11 -3.35 -37.37
N GLY A 445 6.51 -2.64 -36.32
CA GLY A 445 7.91 -2.47 -35.95
C GLY A 445 8.11 -2.63 -34.45
N MET A 446 9.27 -3.13 -34.05
CA MET A 446 9.70 -3.21 -32.66
C MET A 446 10.85 -2.26 -32.40
N TRP A 447 10.80 -1.52 -31.30
CA TRP A 447 11.89 -0.66 -30.86
C TRP A 447 12.17 -0.85 -29.36
N GLY A 448 13.42 -1.17 -29.02
CA GLY A 448 13.85 -1.27 -27.63
C GLY A 448 14.27 0.09 -27.06
N ASN A 449 13.88 0.37 -25.82
CA ASN A 449 14.25 1.59 -25.09
C ASN A 449 14.83 1.24 -23.71
N GLY A 450 15.99 0.57 -23.70
CA GLY A 450 16.61 0.10 -22.46
C GLY A 450 15.92 -1.17 -21.96
N SER A 451 15.13 -1.06 -20.88
CA SER A 451 14.48 -2.19 -20.20
C SER A 451 13.14 -2.61 -20.80
N SER A 452 12.66 -1.94 -21.85
CA SER A 452 11.33 -2.19 -22.42
C SER A 452 11.40 -2.31 -23.95
N SER A 453 10.42 -2.99 -24.53
CA SER A 453 10.20 -3.02 -25.98
C SER A 453 8.87 -2.39 -26.36
N THR A 454 8.90 -1.51 -27.36
CA THR A 454 7.74 -0.79 -27.88
C THR A 454 7.33 -1.38 -29.22
N LEU A 455 6.09 -1.86 -29.30
CA LEU A 455 5.43 -2.23 -30.54
C LEU A 455 4.84 -0.98 -31.19
N THR A 456 5.18 -0.80 -32.47
CA THR A 456 4.71 0.32 -33.29
C THR A 456 3.97 -0.20 -34.51
N ILE A 457 3.03 0.59 -35.03
CA ILE A 457 2.24 0.28 -36.22
C ILE A 457 2.22 1.47 -37.18
N SER A 458 2.24 1.22 -38.49
CA SER A 458 1.98 2.21 -39.53
C SER A 458 0.63 1.94 -40.21
N SER A 459 -0.08 3.00 -40.61
CA SER A 459 -1.34 2.89 -41.35
C SER A 459 -1.17 2.47 -42.81
N THR A 460 0.03 2.65 -43.38
CA THR A 460 0.40 2.28 -44.74
C THR A 460 1.72 1.52 -44.74
N ALA A 461 1.92 0.59 -45.68
CA ALA A 461 3.19 -0.14 -45.81
C ALA A 461 4.40 0.82 -45.87
N TRP A 462 5.36 0.64 -44.94
CA TRP A 462 6.58 1.46 -44.78
C TRP A 462 6.33 2.94 -44.45
N GLY A 463 5.13 3.27 -43.97
CA GLY A 463 4.81 4.62 -43.53
C GLY A 463 5.43 4.98 -42.19
N SER A 464 5.09 6.17 -41.69
CA SER A 464 5.41 6.56 -40.32
C SER A 464 4.67 5.66 -39.33
N THR A 465 5.34 5.29 -38.25
CA THR A 465 4.77 4.43 -37.22
C THR A 465 4.35 5.23 -35.98
N SER A 466 3.36 4.72 -35.26
CA SER A 466 2.94 5.16 -33.92
C SER A 466 3.06 4.01 -32.94
N ALA A 467 3.44 4.27 -31.69
CA ALA A 467 3.42 3.27 -30.63
C ALA A 467 1.99 2.81 -30.33
N ILE A 468 1.80 1.51 -30.11
CA ILE A 468 0.51 0.91 -29.73
C ILE A 468 0.62 0.03 -28.48
N ALA A 469 1.81 -0.47 -28.17
CA ALA A 469 2.08 -1.11 -26.90
C ALA A 469 3.53 -0.91 -26.46
N THR A 470 3.79 -0.85 -25.16
CA THR A 470 5.13 -0.98 -24.58
C THR A 470 5.12 -2.05 -23.51
N ILE A 471 6.11 -2.94 -23.55
CA ILE A 471 6.21 -4.09 -22.67
C ILE A 471 7.47 -3.94 -21.81
N ALA A 472 7.28 -3.68 -20.52
CA ALA A 472 8.38 -3.60 -19.56
C ALA A 472 9.07 -4.96 -19.38
N GLY A 473 10.40 -4.97 -19.25
CA GLY A 473 11.21 -6.19 -19.09
C GLY A 473 11.32 -7.06 -20.34
N ALA A 474 10.84 -6.59 -21.50
CA ALA A 474 10.94 -7.30 -22.77
C ALA A 474 12.10 -6.80 -23.63
N ASP A 475 13.20 -6.34 -23.03
CA ASP A 475 14.36 -5.82 -23.75
C ASP A 475 14.93 -6.86 -24.74
N GLY A 476 15.35 -6.38 -25.92
CA GLY A 476 15.86 -7.24 -26.98
C GLY A 476 14.81 -8.06 -27.73
N THR A 477 13.53 -7.96 -27.39
CA THR A 477 12.43 -8.61 -28.13
C THR A 477 12.35 -8.06 -29.55
N ASP A 478 12.55 -8.93 -30.54
CA ASP A 478 12.34 -8.60 -31.95
C ASP A 478 10.89 -8.86 -32.39
N LEU A 479 10.55 -8.42 -33.60
CA LEU A 479 9.19 -8.59 -34.13
C LEU A 479 8.79 -10.06 -34.24
N ASN A 480 9.71 -10.96 -34.61
CA ASN A 480 9.40 -12.39 -34.73
C ASN A 480 9.06 -13.01 -33.37
N THR A 481 9.80 -12.63 -32.33
CA THR A 481 9.55 -13.06 -30.95
C THR A 481 8.20 -12.56 -30.47
N LEU A 482 7.86 -11.29 -30.70
CA LEU A 482 6.55 -10.76 -30.34
C LEU A 482 5.42 -11.46 -31.11
N LEU A 483 5.60 -11.73 -32.42
CA LEU A 483 4.59 -12.39 -33.23
C LEU A 483 4.33 -13.85 -32.83
N ALA A 484 5.27 -14.51 -32.15
CA ALA A 484 5.03 -15.83 -31.54
C ALA A 484 4.02 -15.76 -30.37
N HIS A 485 3.79 -14.56 -29.82
CA HIS A 485 2.85 -14.25 -28.74
C HIS A 485 1.71 -13.34 -29.23
N ALA A 486 1.42 -13.33 -30.53
CA ALA A 486 0.38 -12.47 -31.08
C ALA A 486 -0.61 -13.22 -31.98
N ILE A 487 -1.83 -12.70 -32.04
CA ILE A 487 -2.83 -13.03 -33.06
C ILE A 487 -2.90 -11.84 -34.01
N THR A 488 -2.73 -12.08 -35.31
CA THR A 488 -2.69 -11.04 -36.37
C THR A 488 -3.77 -11.19 -37.41
#